data_AF-I5C793-F1
#
_entry.id   AF-I5C793-F1
#
_cell.length_a   1.000
_cell.length_b   1.000
_cell.length_c   1.000
_cell.angle_alpha   90.00
_cell.angle_beta   90.00
_cell.angle_gamma   90.00
#
_symmetry.space_group_name_H-M   'P 1'
#
loop_
_entity.id
_entity.type
_entity.pdbx_description
1 polymer ?
#
loop_
_entity_poly.entity_id
_entity_poly.type
_entity_poly.pdbx_seq_one_letter_code
_entity_poly.pdbx_strand_id
1 'polypeptide(L)' 'MDYQEKRDADTKRNEEQWIFYIKESDSEAVKLAKQVGNFFYTIYMGIITFIAWLIAVLPG' A
#
# COMPACT_ATOMS: atom_id res chain seq x y z
N MET A 1 26.32 -6.09 -9.63
CA MET A 1 25.71 -5.06 -10.49
C MET A 1 24.36 -5.56 -11.02
N ASP A 2 24.32 -6.70 -11.73
CA ASP A 2 23.08 -7.27 -12.31
C ASP A 2 21.94 -7.58 -11.31
N TYR A 3 22.27 -7.98 -10.06
CA TYR A 3 21.26 -8.25 -9.02
C TYR A 3 20.59 -7.01 -8.43
N GLN A 4 21.28 -5.87 -8.40
CA GLN A 4 20.70 -4.62 -7.89
C GLN A 4 19.71 -4.05 -8.91
N GLU A 5 20.09 -4.09 -10.19
CA GLU A 5 19.27 -3.60 -11.29
C GLU A 5 17.95 -4.38 -11.43
N LYS A 6 17.98 -5.71 -11.23
CA LYS A 6 16.77 -6.55 -11.16
C LYS A 6 15.87 -6.18 -9.98
N ARG A 7 16.46 -5.95 -8.80
CA ARG A 7 15.68 -5.56 -7.60
C ARG A 7 15.05 -4.18 -7.73
N ASP A 8 15.73 -3.24 -8.35
CA ASP A 8 15.22 -1.89 -8.56
C ASP A 8 14.07 -1.88 -9.58
N ALA A 9 14.19 -2.70 -10.65
CA ALA A 9 13.12 -2.91 -11.61
C ALA A 9 11.87 -3.57 -10.97
N ASP A 10 12.07 -4.58 -10.13
CA ASP A 10 10.98 -5.25 -9.42
C ASP A 10 10.30 -4.34 -8.40
N THR A 11 11.08 -3.51 -7.69
CA THR A 11 10.55 -2.54 -6.73
C THR A 11 9.65 -1.53 -7.44
N LYS A 12 10.13 -0.93 -8.53
CA LYS A 12 9.33 -0.01 -9.35
C LYS A 12 8.07 -0.66 -9.90
N ARG A 13 8.18 -1.89 -10.41
CA ARG A 13 7.01 -2.60 -10.93
C ARG A 13 5.98 -2.85 -9.85
N ASN A 14 6.40 -3.24 -8.65
CA ASN A 14 5.49 -3.47 -7.52
C ASN A 14 4.82 -2.18 -7.06
N GLU A 15 5.56 -1.07 -7.02
CA GLU A 15 5.02 0.26 -6.72
C GLU A 15 3.95 0.66 -7.75
N GLU A 16 4.22 0.48 -9.04
CA GLU A 16 3.27 0.84 -10.11
C GLU A 16 2.00 -0.03 -10.13
N GLN A 17 2.07 -1.27 -9.62
CA GLN A 17 0.90 -2.15 -9.45
C GLN A 17 0.07 -1.81 -8.21
N TRP A 18 0.58 -0.95 -7.32
CA TRP A 18 -0.14 -0.56 -6.11
C TRP A 18 -1.39 0.28 -6.45
N ILE A 19 -2.50 -0.05 -5.81
CA ILE A 19 -3.81 0.56 -6.11
C ILE A 19 -3.87 2.08 -5.84
N PHE A 20 -3.06 2.57 -4.89
CA PHE A 20 -2.95 3.99 -4.58
C PHE A 20 -1.69 4.64 -5.17
N TYR A 21 -0.98 3.96 -6.07
CA TYR A 21 0.16 4.55 -6.76
C TYR A 21 -0.27 5.78 -7.56
N ILE A 22 0.40 6.90 -7.32
CA ILE A 22 0.14 8.16 -8.00
C ILE A 22 0.96 8.17 -9.29
N LYS A 23 0.27 8.14 -10.43
CA LYS A 23 0.91 8.24 -11.74
C LYS A 23 1.09 9.71 -12.11
N GLU A 24 2.11 10.01 -12.88
CA GLU A 24 2.35 11.38 -13.37
C GLU A 24 1.18 11.91 -14.21
N SER A 25 0.51 11.01 -14.95
CA SER A 25 -0.67 11.28 -15.76
C SER A 25 -1.97 11.51 -14.97
N ASP A 26 -1.96 11.32 -13.64
CA ASP A 26 -3.16 11.51 -12.83
C ASP A 26 -3.48 13.01 -12.67
N SER A 27 -4.76 13.36 -12.77
CA SER A 27 -5.23 14.72 -12.47
C SER A 27 -5.11 15.03 -10.98
N GLU A 28 -5.06 16.32 -10.61
CA GLU A 28 -4.90 16.75 -9.21
C GLU A 28 -5.99 16.18 -8.29
N ALA A 29 -7.23 16.08 -8.77
CA ALA A 29 -8.33 15.47 -8.04
C ALA A 29 -8.10 13.98 -7.77
N VAL A 30 -7.56 13.23 -8.76
CA VAL A 30 -7.23 11.81 -8.61
C VAL A 30 -6.06 11.62 -7.66
N LYS A 31 -5.05 12.50 -7.71
CA LYS A 31 -3.92 12.51 -6.76
C LYS A 31 -4.40 12.67 -5.33
N LEU A 32 -5.26 13.64 -5.07
CA LEU A 32 -5.88 13.85 -3.75
C LEU A 32 -6.71 12.64 -3.31
N ALA A 33 -7.56 12.11 -4.20
CA ALA A 33 -8.36 10.93 -3.89
C ALA A 33 -7.51 9.71 -3.53
N LYS A 34 -6.41 9.47 -4.27
CA LYS A 34 -5.47 8.38 -3.98
C LYS A 34 -4.73 8.59 -2.67
N GLN A 35 -4.30 9.81 -2.36
CA GLN A 35 -3.64 10.13 -1.09
C GLN A 35 -4.58 9.90 0.10
N VAL A 36 -5.83 10.36 0.00
CA VAL A 36 -6.87 10.13 1.01
C VAL A 36 -7.19 8.65 1.13
N GLY A 37 -7.33 7.95 0.00
CA GLY A 37 -7.57 6.50 -0.04
C GLY A 37 -6.45 5.71 0.64
N ASN A 38 -5.18 6.07 0.39
CA ASN A 38 -4.03 5.43 1.03
C ASN A 38 -4.00 5.67 2.56
N PHE A 39 -4.38 6.86 3.00
CA PHE A 39 -4.52 7.17 4.42
C PHE A 39 -5.57 6.28 5.10
N PHE A 40 -6.78 6.18 4.51
CA PHE A 40 -7.82 5.31 5.04
C PHE A 40 -7.47 3.83 4.95
N TYR A 41 -6.79 3.39 3.89
CA TYR A 41 -6.27 2.02 3.77
C TYR A 41 -5.35 1.67 4.93
N THR A 42 -4.44 2.58 5.30
CA THR A 42 -3.52 2.36 6.43
C THR A 42 -4.29 2.22 7.74
N ILE A 43 -5.29 3.08 7.98
CA ILE A 43 -6.14 2.99 9.17
C ILE A 43 -6.91 1.66 9.20
N TYR A 44 -7.54 1.29 8.08
CA TYR A 44 -8.32 0.07 7.97
C TYR A 44 -7.47 -1.18 8.18
N MET A 45 -6.28 -1.23 7.57
CA MET A 45 -5.31 -2.31 7.81
C MET A 45 -4.88 -2.37 9.27
N GLY A 46 -4.68 -1.22 9.94
CA GLY A 46 -4.39 -1.16 11.36
C GLY A 46 -5.51 -1.77 12.21
N ILE A 47 -6.77 -1.39 11.93
CA ILE A 47 -7.95 -1.92 12.63
C ILE A 47 -8.08 -3.43 12.43
N ILE A 48 -8.02 -3.92 11.18
CA ILE A 48 -8.09 -5.36 10.90
C ILE A 48 -6.97 -6.10 11.61
N THR A 49 -5.72 -5.61 11.51
CA THR A 49 -4.57 -6.26 12.12
C THR A 49 -4.73 -6.33 13.62
N PHE A 50 -5.22 -5.26 14.24
CA PHE A 50 -5.51 -5.23 15.67
C PHE A 50 -6.61 -6.23 16.07
N ILE A 51 -7.72 -6.31 15.33
CA ILE A 51 -8.79 -7.27 15.59
C ILE A 51 -8.29 -8.71 15.38
N ALA A 52 -7.55 -8.98 14.31
CA ALA A 52 -6.96 -10.29 14.04
C ALA A 52 -6.01 -10.70 15.15
N TRP A 53 -5.20 -9.76 15.66
CA TRP A 53 -4.34 -9.99 16.81
C TRP A 53 -5.13 -10.30 18.09
N LEU A 54 -6.22 -9.57 18.37
CA LEU A 54 -7.11 -9.87 19.49
C LEU A 54 -7.67 -11.30 19.39
N ILE A 55 -8.18 -11.68 18.23
CA ILE A 55 -8.71 -13.05 18.00
C ILE A 55 -7.61 -14.09 18.24
N ALA A 56 -6.40 -13.85 17.75
CA ALA A 56 -5.29 -14.79 17.90
C ALA A 56 -4.81 -14.94 19.35
N VAL A 57 -4.97 -13.90 20.18
CA VAL A 57 -4.52 -13.90 21.59
C VAL A 57 -5.60 -14.36 22.57
N LEU A 58 -6.88 -14.36 22.17
CA LEU A 58 -7.97 -14.84 23.02
C LEU A 58 -7.88 -16.36 23.18
N PRO A 59 -7.88 -16.89 24.43
CA PRO A 59 -8.00 -18.33 24.64
C PRO A 59 -9.39 -18.79 24.19
N GLY A 60 -9.42 -19.85 23.38
CA GLY A 60 -10.66 -20.45 22.87
C GLY A 60 -11.53 -21.07 23.95
#